data_AF-A0AA40BIC8-F1
#
_entry.id   AF-A0AA40BIC8-F1
#
_cell.length_a   1.000
_cell.length_b   1.000
_cell.length_c   1.000
_cell.angle_alpha   90.00
_cell.angle_beta   90.00
_cell.angle_gamma   90.00
#
_symmetry.space_group_name_H-M   'P 1'
#
loop_
_entity.id
_entity.type
_entity.pdbx_description
1 polymer ?
#
loop_
_entity_poly.entity_id
_entity_poly.type
_entity_poly.pdbx_seq_one_letter_code
_entity_poly.pdbx_strand_id
1 'polypeptide(L)'
;MVNIAILVPALALAFSGLADARDCTKGLRYCGYNLLKIGNYKDTIRHELQRTGHWSWDAKKERILTDNSRFVCGDAGAINYVDFCSGGCADGGSGKNDFC
;
A
#
# COMPACT_ATOMS: atom_id res chain seq x y z
N MET A 1 7.93 5.18 -63.97
CA MET A 1 8.16 4.19 -62.91
C MET A 1 8.08 4.96 -61.59
N VAL A 2 7.12 4.61 -60.73
CA VAL A 2 6.71 5.44 -59.57
C VAL A 2 7.72 5.34 -58.42
N ASN A 3 8.16 6.48 -57.91
CA ASN A 3 9.05 6.60 -56.76
C ASN A 3 8.22 6.56 -55.47
N ILE A 4 8.21 5.42 -54.78
CA ILE A 4 7.44 5.23 -53.54
C ILE A 4 8.23 5.85 -52.38
N ALA A 5 7.79 7.02 -51.93
CA ALA A 5 8.30 7.64 -50.71
C ALA A 5 7.83 6.81 -49.49
N ILE A 6 8.79 6.23 -48.77
CA ILE A 6 8.56 5.42 -47.57
C ILE A 6 8.27 6.35 -46.39
N LEU A 7 7.01 6.36 -45.93
CA LEU A 7 6.61 7.00 -44.69
C LEU A 7 6.97 6.08 -43.51
N VAL A 8 7.90 6.51 -42.65
CA VAL A 8 8.22 5.83 -41.39
C VAL A 8 7.25 6.35 -40.31
N PRO A 9 6.36 5.52 -39.74
CA PRO A 9 5.57 5.94 -38.60
C PRO A 9 6.47 5.93 -37.35
N ALA A 10 6.70 7.12 -36.77
CA ALA A 10 7.37 7.25 -35.48
C ALA A 10 6.45 6.69 -34.38
N LEU A 11 6.77 5.50 -33.87
CA LEU A 11 6.08 4.88 -32.75
C LEU A 11 6.52 5.59 -31.46
N ALA A 12 5.74 6.58 -31.02
CA ALA A 12 5.95 7.22 -29.72
C ALA A 12 5.56 6.23 -28.61
N LEU A 13 6.56 5.56 -28.02
CA LEU A 13 6.38 4.78 -26.79
C LEU A 13 6.07 5.74 -25.64
N ALA A 14 4.79 5.88 -25.32
CA ALA A 14 4.37 6.50 -24.08
C ALA A 14 4.79 5.60 -22.91
N PHE A 15 5.93 5.91 -22.27
CA PHE A 15 6.25 5.38 -20.95
C PHE A 15 5.31 6.06 -19.94
N SER A 16 4.14 5.46 -19.72
CA SER A 16 3.38 5.71 -18.51
C SER A 16 4.23 5.24 -17.34
N GLY A 17 4.70 6.17 -16.51
CA GLY A 17 5.46 5.85 -15.30
C GLY A 17 4.66 4.88 -14.45
N LEU A 18 5.10 3.62 -14.42
CA LEU A 18 4.64 2.64 -13.44
C LEU A 18 5.12 3.19 -12.09
N ALA A 19 4.18 3.69 -11.28
CA ALA A 19 4.47 3.98 -9.89
C ALA A 19 4.83 2.64 -9.23
N ASP A 20 6.12 2.42 -9.03
CA ASP A 20 6.67 1.24 -8.37
C ASP A 20 6.25 1.32 -6.90
N ALA A 21 5.10 0.73 -6.57
CA ALA A 21 4.65 0.64 -5.19
C ALA A 21 5.64 -0.25 -4.44
N ARG A 22 6.35 0.33 -3.46
CA ARG A 22 7.29 -0.44 -2.65
C ARG A 22 6.52 -1.39 -1.75
N ASP A 23 7.02 -2.61 -1.61
CA ASP A 23 6.53 -3.56 -0.62
C ASP A 23 7.05 -3.19 0.78
N CYS A 24 6.25 -3.49 1.80
CA CYS A 24 6.69 -3.50 3.18
C CYS A 24 7.81 -4.54 3.41
N THR A 25 8.58 -4.39 4.48
CA THR A 25 9.63 -5.36 4.81
C THR A 25 9.04 -6.56 5.55
N LYS A 26 9.16 -7.76 4.96
CA LYS A 26 8.67 -9.01 5.54
C LYS A 26 9.07 -9.18 7.01
N GLY A 27 8.09 -9.56 7.84
CA GLY A 27 8.27 -9.80 9.27
C GLY A 27 8.17 -8.56 10.15
N LEU A 28 8.24 -7.35 9.58
CA LEU A 28 8.01 -6.12 10.34
C LEU A 28 6.52 -5.83 10.49
N ARG A 29 6.17 -5.22 11.62
CA ARG A 29 4.86 -4.66 11.90
C ARG A 29 4.84 -3.19 11.54
N TYR A 30 3.78 -2.76 10.87
CA TYR A 30 3.58 -1.39 10.46
C TYR A 30 2.22 -0.89 10.92
N CYS A 31 2.17 0.35 11.38
CA CYS A 31 0.94 1.12 11.46
C CYS A 31 0.36 1.26 10.05
N GLY A 32 -0.96 1.19 9.90
CA GLY A 32 -1.57 1.33 8.58
C GLY A 32 -1.24 2.68 7.93
N TYR A 33 -1.09 3.77 8.70
CA TYR A 33 -0.64 5.05 8.12
C TYR A 33 0.77 4.98 7.52
N ASN A 34 1.66 4.13 8.04
CA ASN A 34 3.01 3.96 7.52
C ASN A 34 3.00 3.09 6.26
N LEU A 35 2.16 2.05 6.21
CA LEU A 35 1.91 1.30 4.97
C LEU A 35 1.42 2.21 3.85
N LEU A 36 0.50 3.15 4.15
CA LEU A 36 0.02 4.13 3.16
C LEU A 36 1.11 5.08 2.65
N LYS A 37 2.20 5.29 3.40
CA LYS A 37 3.37 6.06 2.94
C LYS A 37 4.33 5.22 2.11
N ILE A 38 4.40 3.92 2.37
CA ILE A 38 5.31 2.99 1.70
C ILE A 38 4.84 2.73 0.25
N GLY A 39 3.55 2.47 0.06
CA GLY A 39 3.02 2.08 -1.24
C GLY A 39 1.50 2.07 -1.31
N ASN A 40 0.96 1.36 -2.31
CA ASN A 40 -0.47 1.30 -2.56
C ASN A 40 -1.18 0.28 -1.65
N TYR A 41 -1.21 0.56 -0.35
CA TYR A 41 -1.77 -0.33 0.66
C TYR A 41 -3.23 -0.07 1.01
N LYS A 42 -3.85 0.97 0.46
CA LYS A 42 -5.19 1.41 0.86
C LYS A 42 -6.25 0.31 0.72
N ASP A 43 -6.31 -0.33 -0.44
CA ASP A 43 -7.29 -1.38 -0.69
C ASP A 43 -6.93 -2.69 0.03
N THR A 44 -5.65 -3.00 0.17
CA THR A 44 -5.18 -4.16 0.93
C THR A 44 -5.54 -4.05 2.41
N ILE A 45 -5.35 -2.87 3.02
CA ILE A 45 -5.76 -2.60 4.42
C ILE A 45 -7.26 -2.75 4.57
N ARG A 46 -8.04 -2.17 3.64
CA ARG A 46 -9.51 -2.30 3.66
C ARG A 46 -9.93 -3.76 3.63
N HIS A 47 -9.44 -4.52 2.65
CA HIS A 47 -9.80 -5.93 2.50
C HIS A 47 -9.41 -6.74 3.73
N GLU A 48 -8.23 -6.48 4.30
CA GLU A 48 -7.77 -7.20 5.48
C GLU A 48 -8.65 -6.89 6.70
N LEU A 49 -8.94 -5.61 6.97
CA LEU A 49 -9.85 -5.22 8.06
C LEU A 49 -11.27 -5.75 7.86
N GLN A 50 -11.76 -5.85 6.62
CA GLN A 50 -13.06 -6.46 6.31
C GLN A 50 -13.03 -7.96 6.60
N ARG A 51 -11.99 -8.65 6.14
CA ARG A 51 -11.78 -10.09 6.33
C ARG A 51 -11.71 -10.46 7.81
N THR A 52 -11.11 -9.60 8.64
CA THR A 52 -11.00 -9.82 10.09
C THR A 52 -12.16 -9.24 10.91
N GLY A 53 -13.17 -8.64 10.27
CA GLY A 53 -14.33 -8.07 10.97
C GLY A 53 -14.05 -6.77 11.75
N HIS A 54 -12.95 -6.08 11.45
CA HIS A 54 -12.54 -4.82 12.08
C HIS A 54 -12.85 -3.58 11.21
N TRP A 55 -13.42 -3.76 10.02
CA TRP A 55 -13.78 -2.66 9.13
C TRP A 55 -15.01 -1.88 9.61
N SER A 56 -15.02 -0.57 9.31
CA SER A 56 -16.18 0.30 9.49
C SER A 56 -16.49 1.04 8.20
N TRP A 57 -17.77 1.10 7.83
CA TRP A 57 -18.26 1.88 6.68
C TRP A 57 -18.46 3.37 7.00
N ASP A 58 -18.37 3.76 8.28
CA ASP A 58 -18.25 5.16 8.68
C ASP A 58 -16.85 5.67 8.36
N ALA A 59 -16.75 6.72 7.53
CA ALA A 59 -15.49 7.24 7.01
C ALA A 59 -14.53 7.75 8.11
N LYS A 60 -15.06 8.29 9.22
CA LYS A 60 -14.24 8.76 10.34
C LYS A 60 -13.63 7.58 11.07
N LYS A 61 -14.43 6.55 11.35
CA LYS A 61 -13.97 5.30 11.96
C LYS A 61 -13.03 4.53 11.04
N GLU A 62 -13.31 4.46 9.74
CA GLU A 62 -12.42 3.88 8.72
C GLU A 62 -11.01 4.46 8.83
N ARG A 63 -10.90 5.80 8.86
CA ARG A 63 -9.61 6.47 8.97
C ARG A 63 -8.89 6.11 10.26
N ILE A 64 -9.60 6.14 11.40
CA ILE A 64 -9.02 5.79 12.70
C ILE A 64 -8.54 4.34 12.72
N LEU A 65 -9.33 3.41 12.20
CA LEU A 65 -8.99 1.99 12.10
C LEU A 65 -7.79 1.78 11.17
N THR A 66 -7.77 2.45 10.02
CA THR A 66 -6.66 2.39 9.08
C THR A 66 -5.38 2.93 9.69
N ASP A 67 -5.41 4.11 10.30
CA ASP A 67 -4.21 4.77 10.81
C ASP A 67 -3.65 4.02 12.04
N ASN A 68 -4.52 3.57 12.96
CA ASN A 68 -4.08 3.03 14.25
C ASN A 68 -4.04 1.51 14.34
N SER A 69 -4.44 0.77 13.30
CA SER A 69 -4.23 -0.68 13.26
C SER A 69 -2.80 -1.01 12.84
N ARG A 70 -2.25 -2.06 13.43
CA ARG A 70 -0.98 -2.65 13.05
C ARG A 70 -1.19 -3.89 12.21
N PHE A 71 -0.32 -4.04 11.23
CA PHE A 71 -0.30 -5.18 10.34
C PHE A 71 1.12 -5.74 10.25
N VAL A 72 1.26 -7.07 10.21
CA VAL A 72 2.54 -7.73 9.95
C VAL A 72 2.70 -7.93 8.44
N CYS A 73 3.86 -7.54 7.93
CA CYS A 73 4.22 -7.72 6.54
C CYS A 73 4.59 -9.17 6.23
N GLY A 74 4.00 -9.73 5.19
CA GLY A 74 4.24 -11.07 4.66
C GLY A 74 5.06 -11.05 3.37
N ASP A 75 4.93 -12.13 2.59
CA ASP A 75 5.57 -12.25 1.28
C ASP A 75 4.92 -11.34 0.23
N ALA A 76 5.73 -10.80 -0.69
CA ALA A 76 5.29 -9.92 -1.79
C ALA A 76 4.39 -8.77 -1.32
N GLY A 77 4.75 -8.13 -0.20
CA GLY A 77 4.02 -7.01 0.35
C GLY A 77 2.65 -7.36 0.95
N ALA A 78 2.26 -8.64 1.06
CA ALA A 78 1.03 -9.01 1.74
C ALA A 78 1.02 -8.51 3.20
N ILE A 79 -0.16 -8.24 3.76
CA ILE A 79 -0.29 -7.80 5.16
C ILE A 79 -1.33 -8.65 5.88
N ASN A 80 -1.09 -8.89 7.17
CA ASN A 80 -2.06 -9.53 8.06
C ASN A 80 -2.30 -8.64 9.26
N TYR A 81 -3.57 -8.46 9.63
CA TYR A 81 -3.96 -7.67 10.80
C TYR A 81 -3.39 -8.28 12.08
N VAL A 82 -2.87 -7.43 12.97
CA VAL A 82 -2.32 -7.81 14.27
C VAL A 82 -3.22 -7.33 15.40
N ASP A 83 -3.40 -6.02 15.52
CA ASP A 83 -4.13 -5.38 16.60
C ASP A 83 -4.48 -3.92 16.27
N PHE A 84 -5.38 -3.33 17.06
CA PHE A 84 -5.74 -1.92 17.02
C PHE A 84 -5.12 -1.19 18.21
N CYS A 85 -4.32 -0.14 17.96
CA CYS A 85 -3.72 0.68 18.99
C CYS A 85 -4.69 1.75 19.49
N SER A 86 -5.36 1.50 20.62
CA SER A 86 -6.34 2.43 21.20
C SER A 86 -5.74 3.80 21.59
N GLY A 87 -4.47 3.83 21.98
CA GLY A 87 -3.71 5.04 22.30
C GLY A 87 -3.07 5.74 21.10
N GLY A 88 -3.28 5.22 19.88
CA GLY A 88 -2.57 5.62 18.68
C GLY A 88 -1.40 4.68 18.37
N CYS A 89 -1.04 4.61 17.09
CA CYS A 89 0.08 3.81 16.62
C CYS A 89 1.32 4.70 16.40
N ALA A 90 2.50 4.21 16.78
CA ALA A 90 3.75 4.94 16.71
C ALA A 90 4.76 4.27 15.77
N ASP A 91 5.47 5.12 15.02
CA ASP A 91 6.53 4.71 14.10
C ASP A 91 7.77 4.22 14.86
N GLY A 92 8.17 2.98 14.61
CA GLY A 92 9.37 2.39 15.22
C GLY A 92 10.67 2.92 14.63
N GLY A 93 10.61 3.58 13.47
CA GLY A 93 11.73 3.99 12.66
C GLY A 93 12.15 2.95 11.61
N SER A 94 13.08 3.34 10.75
CA SER A 94 13.55 2.49 9.64
C SER A 94 14.07 1.12 10.12
N GLY A 95 13.56 0.05 9.52
CA GLY A 95 13.93 -1.33 9.83
C GLY A 95 13.43 -1.86 11.17
N LYS A 96 12.50 -1.15 11.83
CA LYS A 96 11.95 -1.53 13.14
C LYS A 96 10.44 -1.75 13.05
N ASN A 97 9.92 -2.47 14.03
CA ASN A 97 8.48 -2.63 14.19
C ASN A 97 7.86 -1.34 14.70
N ASP A 98 6.76 -0.93 14.09
CA ASP A 98 5.82 0.02 14.67
C ASP A 98 5.14 -0.60 15.90
N PHE A 99 4.67 0.26 16.80
CA PHE A 99 4.17 -0.16 18.11
C PHE A 99 2.92 0.61 18.55
N CYS A 100 2.20 -0.01 19.49
CA CYS A 100 1.33 0.68 20.42
C CYS A 100 2.16 0.85 21.70
#